data_AF-A0A849UXM9-F1
#
_entry.id   AF-A0A849UXM9-F1
#
_cell.length_a   1.000
_cell.length_b   1.000
_cell.length_c   1.000
_cell.angle_alpha   90.00
_cell.angle_beta   90.00
_cell.angle_gamma   90.00
#
_symmetry.space_group_name_H-M   'P 1'
#
loop_
_entity.id
_entity.type
_entity.pdbx_description
1 polymer ?
#
loop_
_entity_poly.entity_id
_entity_poly.type
_entity_poly.pdbx_seq_one_letter_code
_entity_poly.pdbx_strand_id
1 'polypeptide(L)'
;MRFFFAIFFTVFSFYGNAQTPNFVIKNISLPSEISYYDNQFSGLYIQQNKLFLMSESRLQDNAEAKLYAINLTDIDRKIIDTSFILPYKKYKINNLQPLRKLMLDHGDDYEGLEAIVIENNDVYLTVETATPSNNCYLLKGVLTDTAVEMDLKVLIPLPKPIANDGSHIYNAGFEAMTMIDKTLFTFFEYNSFPKDNLVIGTKIMSYSNVFFQLPTITILPFRITDITKTSKNNYTAINYFFKGGGDDAIYRVPKSDTQNDKLIRDTAGYKSYCRLVNISYKKGKYIWKPLWEFPVQYMSYNWEGIAAYKNGYFLMNDKYTPARPYKSTLLFLAPPN
;
A
#
# COMPACT_ATOMS: atom_id res chain seq x y z
N MET A 1 -61.41 34.26 2.96
CA MET A 1 -60.80 32.98 2.50
C MET A 1 -59.67 33.31 1.55
N ARG A 2 -58.41 33.24 2.01
CA ARG A 2 -57.18 32.89 1.24
C ARG A 2 -55.95 33.20 2.08
N PHE A 3 -55.25 32.12 2.40
CA PHE A 3 -53.96 32.04 3.08
C PHE A 3 -52.85 32.64 2.23
N PHE A 4 -51.86 33.29 2.85
CA PHE A 4 -50.49 33.33 2.36
C PHE A 4 -49.53 33.22 3.55
N PHE A 5 -49.08 31.99 3.81
CA PHE A 5 -47.91 31.71 4.64
C PHE A 5 -46.68 31.85 3.75
N ALA A 6 -45.83 32.83 4.04
CA ALA A 6 -44.48 32.90 3.47
C ALA A 6 -43.53 32.14 4.41
N ILE A 7 -43.16 30.92 4.03
CA ILE A 7 -42.12 30.15 4.70
C ILE A 7 -40.78 30.55 4.08
N PHE A 8 -39.95 31.23 4.87
CA PHE A 8 -38.55 31.47 4.54
C PHE A 8 -37.79 30.14 4.65
N PHE A 9 -37.33 29.61 3.52
CA PHE A 9 -36.33 28.53 3.48
C PHE A 9 -34.95 29.13 3.72
N THR A 10 -34.43 29.00 4.93
CA THR A 10 -33.02 29.26 5.23
C THR A 10 -32.20 28.11 4.67
N VAL A 11 -31.55 28.34 3.54
CA VAL A 11 -30.54 27.42 2.97
C VAL A 11 -29.34 27.42 3.91
N PHE A 12 -29.14 26.32 4.64
CA PHE A 12 -27.88 26.06 5.34
C PHE A 12 -26.80 25.77 4.30
N SER A 13 -26.00 26.79 3.99
CA SER A 13 -24.74 26.64 3.29
C SER A 13 -23.75 25.91 4.21
N PHE A 14 -23.59 24.60 4.00
CA PHE A 14 -22.43 23.87 4.50
C PHE A 14 -21.21 24.34 3.72
N TYR A 15 -20.58 25.42 4.18
CA TYR A 15 -19.23 25.75 3.77
C TYR A 15 -18.33 24.60 4.22
N GLY A 16 -17.66 23.98 3.24
CA GLY A 16 -16.65 22.97 3.48
C GLY A 16 -15.53 23.56 4.32
N ASN A 17 -15.51 23.23 5.61
CA ASN A 17 -14.33 23.43 6.43
C ASN A 17 -13.22 22.61 5.79
N ALA A 18 -12.16 23.29 5.34
CA ALA A 18 -10.88 22.64 5.11
C ALA A 18 -10.55 21.87 6.39
N GLN A 19 -10.58 20.54 6.32
CA GLN A 19 -10.23 19.71 7.46
C GLN A 19 -8.76 20.00 7.75
N THR A 20 -8.51 20.78 8.81
CA THR A 20 -7.18 20.82 9.42
C THR A 20 -6.74 19.37 9.63
N PRO A 21 -5.51 19.00 9.24
CA PRO A 21 -5.02 17.65 9.46
C PRO A 21 -5.20 17.30 10.94
N ASN A 22 -6.07 16.34 11.25
CA ASN A 22 -6.31 15.88 12.63
C ASN A 22 -5.18 14.95 13.11
N PHE A 23 -3.96 15.20 12.67
CA PHE A 23 -2.77 14.42 12.97
C PHE A 23 -1.50 15.27 12.84
N VAL A 24 -0.48 14.87 13.58
CA VAL A 24 0.89 15.39 13.50
C VAL A 24 1.76 14.45 12.68
N ILE A 25 2.70 15.02 11.93
CA ILE A 25 3.68 14.28 11.14
C ILE A 25 5.05 14.47 11.76
N LYS A 26 5.74 13.35 12.04
CA LYS A 26 7.13 13.35 12.46
C LYS A 26 7.97 12.68 11.39
N ASN A 27 8.95 13.40 10.84
CA ASN A 27 9.92 12.81 9.93
C ASN A 27 10.99 12.07 10.74
N ILE A 28 11.22 10.80 10.41
CA ILE A 28 12.22 9.97 11.07
C ILE A 28 13.42 9.88 10.14
N SER A 29 14.50 10.60 10.46
CA SER A 29 15.69 10.56 9.61
C SER A 29 16.31 9.17 9.62
N LEU A 30 16.48 8.60 8.44
CA LEU A 30 17.03 7.26 8.24
C LEU A 30 18.56 7.31 8.03
N PRO A 31 19.29 6.22 8.36
CA PRO A 31 20.68 6.04 7.95
C PRO A 31 20.84 6.10 6.43
N SER A 32 22.03 6.48 5.94
CA SER A 32 22.30 6.69 4.51
C SER A 32 21.88 5.50 3.65
N GLU A 33 22.25 4.28 4.05
CA GLU A 33 21.88 3.02 3.39
C GLU A 33 20.37 2.88 3.20
N ILE A 34 19.56 3.23 4.20
CA ILE A 34 18.08 3.08 4.12
C ILE A 34 17.46 4.28 3.39
N SER A 35 18.00 5.49 3.56
CA SER A 35 17.50 6.69 2.89
C SER A 35 17.80 6.75 1.39
N TYR A 36 18.65 5.85 0.89
CA TYR A 36 19.04 5.80 -0.51
C TYR A 36 17.83 5.50 -1.40
N TYR A 37 17.54 6.40 -2.34
CA TYR A 37 16.27 6.39 -3.07
C TYR A 37 16.08 5.18 -4.00
N ASP A 38 17.15 4.59 -4.53
CA ASP A 38 17.03 3.37 -5.37
C ASP A 38 16.77 2.11 -4.52
N ASN A 39 16.63 2.21 -3.20
CA ASN A 39 16.10 1.10 -2.41
C ASN A 39 14.67 0.74 -2.78
N GLN A 40 13.87 1.73 -3.17
CA GLN A 40 12.50 1.56 -3.65
C GLN A 40 11.65 0.72 -2.69
N PHE A 41 11.21 1.28 -1.56
CA PHE A 41 10.48 0.49 -0.57
C PHE A 41 9.01 0.29 -0.95
N SER A 42 8.56 -0.96 -0.97
CA SER A 42 7.21 -1.35 -1.38
C SER A 42 6.38 -1.99 -0.27
N GLY A 43 6.86 -1.98 0.99
CA GLY A 43 6.03 -2.49 2.07
C GLY A 43 6.66 -2.33 3.45
N LEU A 44 5.79 -2.11 4.44
CA LEU A 44 6.15 -2.09 5.86
C LEU A 44 5.41 -3.17 6.62
N TYR A 45 6.09 -3.76 7.62
CA TYR A 45 5.42 -4.69 8.53
C TYR A 45 5.99 -4.59 9.94
N ILE A 46 5.14 -4.74 10.96
CA ILE A 46 5.59 -4.81 12.35
C ILE A 46 5.41 -6.23 12.88
N GLN A 47 6.49 -6.80 13.40
CA GLN A 47 6.48 -8.09 14.07
C GLN A 47 7.55 -8.10 15.16
N GLN A 48 7.24 -8.71 16.32
CA GLN A 48 8.20 -8.90 17.43
C GLN A 48 9.02 -7.64 17.79
N ASN A 49 8.35 -6.50 17.97
CA ASN A 49 8.95 -5.21 18.34
C ASN A 49 9.95 -4.63 17.31
N LYS A 50 9.85 -5.03 16.04
CA LYS A 50 10.63 -4.50 14.94
C LYS A 50 9.71 -3.96 13.84
N LEU A 51 10.12 -2.85 13.23
CA LEU A 51 9.61 -2.38 11.95
C LEU A 51 10.47 -2.97 10.84
N PHE A 52 9.85 -3.74 9.96
CA PHE A 52 10.45 -4.29 8.77
C PHE A 52 10.15 -3.40 7.56
N LEU A 53 11.14 -3.21 6.70
CA LEU A 53 11.06 -2.40 5.48
C LEU A 53 11.56 -3.23 4.30
N MET A 54 10.65 -3.57 3.38
CA MET A 54 10.96 -4.39 2.20
C MET A 54 11.30 -3.51 1.00
N SER A 55 12.41 -3.80 0.32
CA SER A 55 12.70 -3.23 -1.00
C SER A 55 11.88 -3.92 -2.10
N GLU A 56 11.46 -3.17 -3.10
CA GLU A 56 10.76 -3.63 -4.31
C GLU A 56 11.64 -4.54 -5.15
N SER A 57 12.97 -4.37 -5.14
CA SER A 57 13.90 -5.18 -5.94
C SER A 57 13.58 -5.19 -7.44
N ARG A 58 13.25 -4.02 -7.99
CA ARG A 58 12.89 -3.85 -9.39
C ARG A 58 13.87 -4.48 -10.36
N LEU A 59 13.35 -5.22 -11.33
CA LEU A 59 14.16 -5.87 -12.36
C LEU A 59 14.90 -4.85 -13.23
N GLN A 60 14.18 -3.81 -13.68
CA GLN A 60 14.71 -2.78 -14.59
C GLN A 60 15.89 -1.99 -13.99
N ASP A 61 15.95 -1.88 -12.67
CA ASP A 61 16.99 -1.15 -11.95
C ASP A 61 18.11 -2.08 -11.44
N ASN A 62 18.01 -3.39 -11.70
CA ASN A 62 18.89 -4.42 -11.13
C ASN A 62 19.03 -4.29 -9.60
N ALA A 63 17.92 -3.97 -8.93
CA ALA A 63 17.91 -3.64 -7.51
C ALA A 63 18.03 -4.90 -6.63
N GLU A 64 18.92 -4.83 -5.63
CA GLU A 64 19.12 -5.91 -4.64
C GLU A 64 17.82 -6.21 -3.88
N ALA A 65 17.47 -7.50 -3.77
CA ALA A 65 16.36 -7.95 -2.95
C ALA A 65 16.75 -8.03 -1.47
N LYS A 66 16.17 -7.14 -0.66
CA LYS A 66 16.55 -6.99 0.74
C LYS A 66 15.39 -6.59 1.64
N LEU A 67 15.53 -6.97 2.90
CA LEU A 67 14.62 -6.62 3.97
C LEU A 67 15.44 -5.95 5.07
N TYR A 68 14.99 -4.80 5.55
CA TYR A 68 15.58 -4.14 6.71
C TYR A 68 14.71 -4.36 7.94
N ALA A 69 15.32 -4.37 9.12
CA ALA A 69 14.61 -4.31 10.40
C ALA A 69 15.21 -3.25 11.31
N ILE A 70 14.35 -2.48 11.96
CA ILE A 70 14.69 -1.45 12.94
C ILE A 70 13.87 -1.74 14.21
N ASN A 71 14.48 -1.73 15.40
CA ASN A 71 13.71 -1.94 16.62
C ASN A 71 12.79 -0.74 16.88
N LEU A 72 11.55 -1.01 17.29
CA LEU A 72 10.57 0.04 17.57
C LEU A 72 10.99 0.94 18.75
N THR A 73 11.74 0.40 19.71
CA THR A 73 12.32 1.17 20.83
C THR A 73 13.38 2.16 20.35
N ASP A 74 14.14 1.82 19.32
CA ASP A 74 15.12 2.71 18.72
C ASP A 74 14.43 3.82 17.91
N ILE A 75 13.32 3.49 17.25
CA ILE A 75 12.47 4.48 16.57
C ILE A 75 11.82 5.43 17.58
N ASP A 76 11.30 4.91 18.70
CA ASP A 76 10.75 5.75 19.77
C ASP A 76 11.80 6.73 20.31
N ARG A 77 13.03 6.25 20.53
CA ARG A 77 14.15 7.12 20.92
C ARG A 77 14.41 8.17 19.85
N LYS A 78 14.47 7.80 18.57
CA LYS A 78 14.71 8.72 17.45
C LYS A 78 13.65 9.82 17.32
N ILE A 79 12.41 9.49 17.63
CA ILE A 79 11.28 10.45 17.63
C ILE A 79 11.48 11.55 18.68
N ILE A 80 12.17 11.25 19.78
CA ILE A 80 12.44 12.18 20.89
C ILE A 80 13.80 12.88 20.69
N ASP A 81 14.83 12.10 20.37
CA ASP A 81 16.19 12.53 20.12
C ASP A 81 16.50 12.41 18.62
N THR A 82 16.31 13.52 17.90
CA THR A 82 16.57 13.56 16.46
C THR A 82 18.05 13.41 16.11
N SER A 83 18.97 13.45 17.08
CA SER A 83 20.41 13.22 16.85
C SER A 83 20.79 11.74 16.92
N PHE A 84 19.95 10.89 17.55
CA PHE A 84 20.19 9.45 17.64
C PHE A 84 20.31 8.81 16.25
N ILE A 85 21.31 7.96 16.03
CA ILE A 85 21.47 7.25 14.76
C ILE A 85 20.75 5.90 14.89
N LEU A 86 19.76 5.66 14.01
CA LEU A 86 18.98 4.43 14.05
C LEU A 86 19.85 3.22 13.69
N PRO A 87 20.06 2.26 14.62
CA PRO A 87 20.63 0.98 14.25
C PRO A 87 19.63 0.20 13.40
N TYR A 88 20.13 -0.61 12.48
CA TYR A 88 19.31 -1.45 11.63
C TYR A 88 20.01 -2.78 11.36
N LYS A 89 19.22 -3.76 10.96
CA LYS A 89 19.69 -5.05 10.44
C LYS A 89 19.23 -5.21 9.01
N LYS A 90 20.14 -5.60 8.12
CA LYS A 90 19.85 -5.93 6.72
C LYS A 90 19.81 -7.45 6.56
N TYR A 91 18.78 -7.93 5.90
CA TYR A 91 18.56 -9.32 5.53
C TYR A 91 18.55 -9.42 4.01
N LYS A 92 19.29 -10.38 3.46
CA LYS A 92 19.17 -10.73 2.04
C LYS A 92 17.87 -11.50 1.81
N ILE A 93 17.27 -11.35 0.64
CA ILE A 93 16.19 -12.24 0.19
C ILE A 93 16.80 -13.24 -0.78
N ASN A 94 17.06 -14.45 -0.29
CA ASN A 94 17.68 -15.51 -1.08
C ASN A 94 16.62 -16.20 -1.96
N ASN A 95 17.07 -16.90 -3.01
CA ASN A 95 16.23 -17.68 -3.91
C ASN A 95 15.19 -16.89 -4.73
N LEU A 96 15.24 -15.56 -4.76
CA LEU A 96 14.35 -14.77 -5.61
C LEU A 96 14.65 -14.99 -7.11
N GLN A 97 15.93 -15.06 -7.51
CA GLN A 97 16.31 -15.29 -8.91
C GLN A 97 15.74 -16.60 -9.50
N PRO A 98 15.89 -17.79 -8.87
CA PRO A 98 15.26 -18.99 -9.40
C PRO A 98 13.73 -18.91 -9.43
N LEU A 99 13.08 -18.22 -8.49
CA LEU A 99 11.63 -17.96 -8.54
C LEU A 99 11.24 -17.08 -9.73
N ARG A 100 12.02 -16.01 -10.04
CA ARG A 100 11.83 -15.19 -11.24
C ARG A 100 11.90 -16.03 -12.51
N LYS A 101 12.86 -16.96 -12.58
CA LYS A 101 12.96 -17.89 -13.71
C LYS A 101 11.72 -18.77 -13.84
N LEU A 102 11.19 -19.29 -12.73
CA LEU A 102 9.96 -20.10 -12.75
C LEU A 102 8.75 -19.30 -13.22
N MET A 103 8.61 -18.03 -12.84
CA MET A 103 7.55 -17.14 -13.35
C MET A 103 7.66 -16.94 -14.86
N LEU A 104 8.88 -16.68 -15.34
CA LEU A 104 9.14 -16.51 -16.77
C LEU A 104 8.84 -17.79 -17.56
N ASP A 105 9.18 -18.96 -17.01
CA ASP A 105 8.85 -20.26 -17.61
C ASP A 105 7.32 -20.51 -17.66
N HIS A 106 6.52 -19.81 -16.84
CA HIS A 106 5.05 -19.75 -16.93
C HIS A 106 4.50 -18.65 -17.84
N GLY A 107 5.38 -17.83 -18.44
CA GLY A 107 5.00 -16.73 -19.34
C GLY A 107 4.67 -15.42 -18.63
N ASP A 108 5.01 -15.27 -17.34
CA ASP A 108 4.82 -14.05 -16.58
C ASP A 108 6.17 -13.40 -16.26
N ASP A 109 6.33 -12.11 -16.57
CA ASP A 109 7.61 -11.39 -16.43
C ASP A 109 7.65 -10.61 -15.12
N TYR A 110 8.69 -10.80 -14.32
CA TYR A 110 8.81 -10.21 -12.98
C TYR A 110 9.12 -8.71 -13.06
N GLU A 111 8.42 -7.88 -12.28
CA GLU A 111 8.74 -6.45 -12.15
C GLU A 111 9.33 -6.11 -10.78
N GLY A 112 8.60 -6.43 -9.70
CA GLY A 112 8.92 -6.00 -8.34
C GLY A 112 8.26 -6.86 -7.26
N LEU A 113 8.74 -6.74 -6.03
CA LEU A 113 8.08 -7.21 -4.81
C LEU A 113 7.14 -6.12 -4.31
N GLU A 114 5.89 -6.41 -3.98
CA GLU A 114 4.90 -5.36 -3.72
C GLU A 114 4.25 -5.34 -2.34
N ALA A 115 4.25 -6.45 -1.61
CA ALA A 115 3.65 -6.49 -0.28
C ALA A 115 4.35 -7.51 0.59
N ILE A 116 4.32 -7.29 1.91
CA ILE A 116 4.95 -8.17 2.89
C ILE A 116 4.03 -8.46 4.09
N VAL A 117 4.01 -9.72 4.51
CA VAL A 117 3.46 -10.14 5.80
C VAL A 117 4.46 -11.06 6.48
N ILE A 118 4.69 -10.84 7.78
CA ILE A 118 5.54 -11.72 8.60
C ILE A 118 4.69 -12.30 9.73
N GLU A 119 4.58 -13.63 9.80
CA GLU A 119 3.86 -14.32 10.86
C GLU A 119 4.81 -15.34 11.52
N ASN A 120 5.19 -15.06 12.76
CA ASN A 120 6.32 -15.74 13.42
C ASN A 120 7.60 -15.58 12.61
N ASN A 121 8.10 -16.65 12.00
CA ASN A 121 9.25 -16.62 11.09
C ASN A 121 8.84 -16.83 9.62
N ASP A 122 7.56 -17.09 9.32
CA ASP A 122 7.11 -17.19 7.94
C ASP A 122 7.03 -15.78 7.33
N VAL A 123 7.60 -15.61 6.15
CA VAL A 123 7.54 -14.38 5.36
C VAL A 123 6.73 -14.67 4.11
N TYR A 124 5.77 -13.80 3.83
CA TYR A 124 4.94 -13.85 2.63
C TYR A 124 5.15 -12.59 1.84
N LEU A 125 5.40 -12.74 0.53
CA LEU A 125 5.65 -11.63 -0.38
C LEU A 125 4.72 -11.71 -1.58
N THR A 126 4.21 -10.59 -2.05
CA THR A 126 3.61 -10.54 -3.39
C THR A 126 4.62 -10.03 -4.42
N VAL A 127 4.37 -10.36 -5.67
CA VAL A 127 5.18 -10.00 -6.84
C VAL A 127 4.27 -9.35 -7.88
N GLU A 128 4.63 -8.14 -8.31
CA GLU A 128 4.10 -7.56 -9.54
C GLU A 128 4.81 -8.17 -10.75
N THR A 129 4.02 -8.35 -11.80
CA THR A 129 4.47 -8.82 -13.10
C THR A 129 4.00 -7.85 -14.16
N ALA A 130 4.74 -7.81 -15.26
CA ALA A 130 4.53 -6.91 -16.37
C ALA A 130 3.06 -6.84 -16.77
N THR A 131 2.61 -5.66 -17.22
CA THR A 131 1.22 -5.43 -17.67
C THR A 131 0.64 -6.58 -18.51
N PRO A 132 1.31 -7.14 -19.54
CA PRO A 132 0.74 -8.23 -20.35
C PRO A 132 0.69 -9.61 -19.66
N SER A 133 1.36 -9.81 -18.52
CA SER A 133 1.35 -11.05 -17.76
C SER A 133 -0.04 -11.35 -17.19
N ASN A 134 -0.37 -12.64 -17.07
CA ASN A 134 -1.69 -13.07 -16.61
C ASN A 134 -1.78 -13.12 -15.08
N ASN A 135 -0.65 -13.33 -14.42
CA ASN A 135 -0.61 -13.52 -12.98
C ASN A 135 0.45 -12.65 -12.31
N CYS A 136 0.07 -12.09 -11.16
CA CYS A 136 1.01 -11.78 -10.10
C CYS A 136 1.35 -13.06 -9.32
N TYR A 137 2.23 -12.99 -8.33
CA TYR A 137 2.57 -14.17 -7.52
C TYR A 137 2.57 -13.88 -6.02
N LEU A 138 2.20 -14.89 -5.24
CA LEU A 138 2.42 -14.97 -3.81
C LEU A 138 3.53 -15.98 -3.54
N LEU A 139 4.53 -15.52 -2.79
CA LEU A 139 5.70 -16.28 -2.39
C LEU A 139 5.66 -16.54 -0.89
N LYS A 140 6.32 -17.61 -0.47
CA LYS A 140 6.60 -17.90 0.95
C LYS A 140 8.10 -18.08 1.16
N GLY A 141 8.60 -17.60 2.28
CA GLY A 141 9.93 -17.90 2.78
C GLY A 141 9.96 -17.97 4.30
N VAL A 142 11.17 -18.13 4.84
CA VAL A 142 11.42 -18.15 6.29
C VAL A 142 12.46 -17.09 6.62
N LEU A 143 12.14 -16.22 7.58
CA LEU A 143 13.07 -15.28 8.18
C LEU A 143 14.00 -16.05 9.13
N THR A 144 15.28 -16.06 8.82
CA THR A 144 16.36 -16.56 9.67
C THR A 144 17.07 -15.40 10.37
N ASP A 145 18.14 -15.69 11.10
CA ASP A 145 18.96 -14.66 11.71
C ASP A 145 19.72 -13.80 10.69
N THR A 146 19.86 -14.21 9.43
CA THR A 146 20.71 -13.50 8.45
C THR A 146 20.04 -13.21 7.12
N ALA A 147 18.94 -13.90 6.80
CA ALA A 147 18.27 -13.78 5.50
C ALA A 147 16.77 -14.14 5.59
N VAL A 148 16.05 -13.80 4.53
CA VAL A 148 14.80 -14.45 4.17
C VAL A 148 15.13 -15.55 3.16
N GLU A 149 14.86 -16.81 3.51
CA GLU A 149 15.05 -17.95 2.63
C GLU A 149 13.72 -18.27 1.93
N MET A 150 13.59 -17.89 0.65
CA MET A 150 12.36 -18.17 -0.10
C MET A 150 12.25 -19.66 -0.45
N ASP A 151 11.05 -20.21 -0.30
CA ASP A 151 10.72 -21.60 -0.64
C ASP A 151 10.39 -21.72 -2.13
N LEU A 152 11.24 -22.44 -2.87
CA LEU A 152 11.08 -22.66 -4.31
C LEU A 152 9.82 -23.45 -4.67
N LYS A 153 9.18 -24.13 -3.71
CA LYS A 153 7.94 -24.89 -3.93
C LYS A 153 6.69 -24.04 -3.74
N VAL A 154 6.82 -22.83 -3.19
CA VAL A 154 5.69 -21.93 -2.95
C VAL A 154 5.76 -20.75 -3.90
N LEU A 155 5.26 -21.00 -5.12
CA LEU A 155 5.03 -20.01 -6.15
C LEU A 155 3.54 -20.06 -6.53
N ILE A 156 2.76 -19.19 -5.91
CA ILE A 156 1.30 -19.24 -5.99
C ILE A 156 0.83 -18.18 -6.99
N PRO A 157 0.28 -18.53 -8.15
CA PRO A 157 -0.24 -17.54 -9.10
C PRO A 157 -1.46 -16.82 -8.50
N LEU A 158 -1.47 -15.50 -8.66
CA LEU A 158 -2.56 -14.60 -8.33
C LEU A 158 -3.08 -13.98 -9.63
N PRO A 159 -4.21 -14.47 -10.18
CA PRO A 159 -4.72 -13.98 -11.45
C PRO A 159 -4.99 -12.48 -11.43
N LYS A 160 -4.48 -11.75 -12.43
CA LYS A 160 -4.75 -10.32 -12.60
C LYS A 160 -6.18 -10.14 -13.13
N PRO A 161 -6.98 -9.22 -12.57
CA PRO A 161 -8.26 -8.89 -13.15
C PRO A 161 -8.08 -8.19 -14.50
N ILE A 162 -8.95 -8.54 -15.45
CA ILE A 162 -9.01 -7.92 -16.78
C ILE A 162 -10.14 -6.88 -16.85
N ALA A 163 -9.91 -5.82 -17.61
CA ALA A 163 -10.93 -4.84 -17.94
C ALA A 163 -12.01 -5.43 -18.87
N ASN A 164 -13.11 -4.68 -19.06
CA ASN A 164 -14.25 -5.15 -19.87
C ASN A 164 -13.89 -5.41 -21.35
N ASP A 165 -12.83 -4.78 -21.86
CA ASP A 165 -12.31 -4.96 -23.21
C ASP A 165 -11.28 -6.12 -23.32
N GLY A 166 -11.03 -6.83 -22.21
CA GLY A 166 -10.08 -7.93 -22.12
C GLY A 166 -8.63 -7.49 -21.90
N SER A 167 -8.36 -6.19 -21.77
CA SER A 167 -7.01 -5.69 -21.45
C SER A 167 -6.66 -5.88 -19.97
N HIS A 168 -5.36 -6.06 -19.70
CA HIS A 168 -4.84 -5.95 -18.34
C HIS A 168 -4.76 -4.49 -17.91
N ILE A 169 -4.94 -4.23 -16.61
CA ILE A 169 -4.73 -2.89 -16.06
C ILE A 169 -3.24 -2.58 -16.08
N TYR A 170 -2.90 -1.40 -16.59
CA TYR A 170 -1.53 -0.94 -16.74
C TYR A 170 -0.83 -0.79 -15.39
N ASN A 171 0.33 -1.42 -15.23
CA ASN A 171 1.18 -1.35 -14.03
C ASN A 171 0.37 -1.53 -12.74
N ALA A 172 -0.30 -2.68 -12.65
CA ALA A 172 -1.13 -3.04 -11.51
C ALA A 172 -0.87 -4.45 -11.01
N GLY A 173 -0.61 -4.55 -9.71
CA GLY A 173 -0.40 -5.80 -8.99
C GLY A 173 -1.23 -5.95 -7.72
N PHE A 174 -0.85 -6.93 -6.91
CA PHE A 174 -1.37 -7.10 -5.55
C PHE A 174 -0.42 -6.43 -4.56
N GLU A 175 -0.59 -5.13 -4.35
CA GLU A 175 0.32 -4.27 -3.56
C GLU A 175 -0.03 -4.21 -2.07
N ALA A 176 -1.20 -4.72 -1.69
CA ALA A 176 -1.60 -4.74 -0.28
C ALA A 176 -1.82 -6.19 0.19
N MET A 177 -1.27 -6.53 1.36
CA MET A 177 -1.44 -7.84 1.98
C MET A 177 -1.61 -7.76 3.49
N THR A 178 -2.50 -8.58 4.06
CA THR A 178 -2.66 -8.69 5.52
C THR A 178 -3.06 -10.09 5.98
N MET A 179 -2.86 -10.40 7.26
CA MET A 179 -3.20 -11.69 7.88
C MET A 179 -4.44 -11.57 8.77
N ILE A 180 -5.42 -12.45 8.54
CA ILE A 180 -6.63 -12.57 9.36
C ILE A 180 -6.86 -14.05 9.64
N ASP A 181 -6.85 -14.43 10.93
CA ASP A 181 -7.11 -15.80 11.37
C ASP A 181 -6.36 -16.87 10.55
N LYS A 182 -5.04 -16.65 10.35
CA LYS A 182 -4.13 -17.50 9.55
C LYS A 182 -4.45 -17.61 8.06
N THR A 183 -5.29 -16.72 7.54
CA THR A 183 -5.55 -16.58 6.11
C THR A 183 -4.89 -15.29 5.63
N LEU A 184 -4.18 -15.34 4.52
CA LEU A 184 -3.65 -14.17 3.85
C LEU A 184 -4.72 -13.56 2.95
N PHE A 185 -4.79 -12.24 2.99
CA PHE A 185 -5.70 -11.43 2.19
C PHE A 185 -4.82 -10.54 1.32
N THR A 186 -4.87 -10.73 0.02
CA THR A 186 -4.19 -9.88 -0.96
C THR A 186 -5.20 -9.01 -1.68
N PHE A 187 -4.87 -7.74 -1.85
CA PHE A 187 -5.71 -6.73 -2.45
C PHE A 187 -5.07 -6.31 -3.75
N PHE A 188 -5.82 -6.41 -4.84
CA PHE A 188 -5.39 -5.83 -6.10
C PHE A 188 -5.43 -4.32 -5.98
N GLU A 189 -4.42 -3.64 -6.46
CA GLU A 189 -4.16 -2.23 -6.14
C GLU A 189 -5.18 -1.28 -6.81
N TYR A 190 -5.65 -1.63 -8.02
CA TYR A 190 -6.77 -0.93 -8.67
C TYR A 190 -8.14 -1.38 -8.13
N ASN A 191 -8.79 -0.53 -7.33
CA ASN A 191 -10.04 -0.82 -6.61
C ASN A 191 -11.26 -0.01 -7.12
N SER A 192 -11.23 0.37 -8.39
CA SER A 192 -12.30 1.13 -9.06
C SER A 192 -12.89 0.40 -10.27
N PHE A 193 -12.88 -0.94 -10.26
CA PHE A 193 -13.49 -1.72 -11.33
C PHE A 193 -15.02 -1.52 -11.37
N PRO A 194 -15.64 -1.34 -12.56
CA PRO A 194 -17.08 -1.18 -12.69
C PRO A 194 -17.92 -2.38 -12.21
N LYS A 195 -17.33 -3.57 -12.10
CA LYS A 195 -18.02 -4.79 -11.66
C LYS A 195 -17.69 -5.14 -10.21
N ASP A 196 -16.44 -5.48 -9.92
CA ASP A 196 -16.03 -5.96 -8.61
C ASP A 196 -14.54 -5.66 -8.36
N ASN A 197 -14.21 -5.26 -7.14
CA ASN A 197 -12.84 -5.14 -6.67
C ASN A 197 -12.31 -6.50 -6.20
N LEU A 198 -11.07 -6.84 -6.59
CA LEU A 198 -10.53 -8.15 -6.33
C LEU A 198 -9.75 -8.20 -5.02
N VAL A 199 -10.31 -8.94 -4.05
CA VAL A 199 -9.61 -9.38 -2.83
C VAL A 199 -9.55 -10.90 -2.86
N ILE A 200 -8.33 -11.44 -2.81
CA ILE A 200 -8.11 -12.89 -2.80
C ILE A 200 -7.77 -13.33 -1.38
N GLY A 201 -8.51 -14.32 -0.89
CA GLY A 201 -8.21 -15.02 0.35
C GLY A 201 -7.43 -16.29 0.03
N THR A 202 -6.24 -16.42 0.61
CA THR A 202 -5.41 -17.61 0.47
C THR A 202 -5.18 -18.24 1.85
N LYS A 203 -5.74 -19.44 2.04
CA LYS A 203 -5.36 -20.30 3.17
C LYS A 203 -4.11 -21.07 2.78
N ILE A 204 -2.98 -20.69 3.37
CA ILE A 204 -1.73 -21.40 3.17
C ILE A 204 -1.72 -22.60 4.11
N MET A 205 -2.17 -23.75 3.60
CA MET A 205 -1.92 -25.05 4.23
C MET A 205 -0.64 -25.63 3.62
N SER A 206 0.13 -26.37 4.42
CA SER A 206 1.53 -26.75 4.13
C SER A 206 1.79 -27.38 2.77
N TYR A 207 0.78 -27.88 2.04
CA TYR A 207 0.91 -28.48 0.69
C TYR A 207 -0.33 -28.31 -0.21
N SER A 208 -1.33 -27.51 0.18
CA SER A 208 -2.49 -27.23 -0.66
C SER A 208 -2.99 -25.81 -0.41
N ASN A 209 -2.93 -25.00 -1.46
CA ASN A 209 -3.45 -23.64 -1.42
C ASN A 209 -4.91 -23.69 -1.83
N VAL A 210 -5.79 -23.31 -0.91
CA VAL A 210 -7.20 -23.13 -1.22
C VAL A 210 -7.43 -21.64 -1.41
N PHE A 211 -7.72 -21.26 -2.66
CA PHE A 211 -8.18 -19.93 -2.99
C PHE A 211 -9.67 -19.82 -2.75
N PHE A 212 -10.08 -18.69 -2.21
CA PHE A 212 -11.45 -18.25 -2.29
C PHE A 212 -11.46 -16.75 -2.51
N GLN A 213 -12.21 -16.33 -3.51
CA GLN A 213 -12.50 -14.92 -3.67
C GLN A 213 -13.31 -14.46 -2.47
N LEU A 214 -12.88 -13.36 -1.88
CA LEU A 214 -13.54 -12.79 -0.73
C LEU A 214 -14.55 -11.74 -1.16
N PRO A 215 -15.41 -11.31 -0.22
CA PRO A 215 -16.31 -10.21 -0.50
C PRO A 215 -15.55 -8.98 -0.94
N THR A 216 -16.08 -8.34 -1.97
CA THR A 216 -15.47 -7.16 -2.57
C THR A 216 -15.40 -6.02 -1.57
N ILE A 217 -14.36 -5.20 -1.70
CA ILE A 217 -14.33 -3.89 -1.08
C ILE A 217 -15.27 -2.98 -1.87
N THR A 218 -16.14 -2.23 -1.18
CA THR A 218 -16.93 -1.18 -1.84
C THR A 218 -16.01 -0.28 -2.65
N ILE A 219 -16.37 0.04 -3.89
CA ILE A 219 -15.57 0.84 -4.83
C ILE A 219 -14.80 1.94 -4.08
N LEU A 220 -13.48 1.86 -4.12
CA LEU A 220 -12.57 2.80 -3.48
C LEU A 220 -11.87 3.56 -4.61
N PRO A 221 -12.01 4.90 -4.67
CA PRO A 221 -11.32 5.69 -5.68
C PRO A 221 -9.82 5.62 -5.42
N PHE A 222 -9.02 5.62 -6.49
CA PHE A 222 -7.55 5.57 -6.44
C PHE A 222 -6.98 4.23 -5.93
N ARG A 223 -5.66 4.10 -6.02
CA ARG A 223 -4.92 2.86 -5.77
C ARG A 223 -4.85 2.54 -4.27
N ILE A 224 -4.81 1.25 -3.92
CA ILE A 224 -4.36 0.79 -2.60
C ILE A 224 -2.95 0.27 -2.77
N THR A 225 -1.98 1.01 -2.22
CA THR A 225 -0.55 0.71 -2.35
C THR A 225 0.02 -0.06 -1.15
N ASP A 226 -0.63 0.00 0.03
CA ASP A 226 -0.33 -0.91 1.16
C ASP A 226 -1.48 -0.90 2.19
N ILE A 227 -1.54 -1.90 3.07
CA ILE A 227 -2.55 -2.07 4.11
C ILE A 227 -1.97 -2.63 5.41
N THR A 228 -2.43 -2.09 6.54
CA THR A 228 -2.07 -2.59 7.87
C THR A 228 -3.28 -2.90 8.73
N LYS A 229 -3.19 -3.94 9.55
CA LYS A 229 -4.25 -4.32 10.48
C LYS A 229 -4.20 -3.44 11.72
N THR A 230 -5.32 -2.82 12.08
CA THR A 230 -5.42 -1.95 13.27
C THR A 230 -6.15 -2.62 14.42
N SER A 231 -7.15 -3.45 14.12
CA SER A 231 -7.79 -4.30 15.12
C SER A 231 -8.52 -5.48 14.45
N LYS A 232 -9.28 -6.26 15.21
CA LYS A 232 -10.12 -7.32 14.65
C LYS A 232 -11.09 -6.70 13.63
N ASN A 233 -11.05 -7.17 12.38
CA ASN A 233 -11.89 -6.71 11.27
C ASN A 233 -11.72 -5.22 10.90
N ASN A 234 -10.65 -4.56 11.34
CA ASN A 234 -10.35 -3.18 10.95
C ASN A 234 -8.90 -3.07 10.48
N TYR A 235 -8.74 -2.30 9.41
CA TYR A 235 -7.51 -2.10 8.69
C TYR A 235 -7.41 -0.63 8.32
N THR A 236 -6.19 -0.17 8.06
CA THR A 236 -5.92 1.13 7.48
C THR A 236 -5.07 0.92 6.25
N ALA A 237 -5.45 1.55 5.15
CA ALA A 237 -4.76 1.44 3.88
C ALA A 237 -4.31 2.82 3.39
N ILE A 238 -3.23 2.83 2.62
CA ILE A 238 -2.85 3.97 1.81
C ILE A 238 -3.82 4.02 0.62
N ASN A 239 -4.32 5.21 0.32
CA ASN A 239 -5.15 5.44 -0.86
C ASN A 239 -4.57 6.58 -1.68
N TYR A 240 -3.93 6.21 -2.79
CA TYR A 240 -3.02 7.08 -3.51
C TYR A 240 -3.41 7.22 -4.98
N PHE A 241 -3.37 8.45 -5.47
CA PHE A 241 -3.48 8.79 -6.88
C PHE A 241 -2.19 9.46 -7.33
N PHE A 242 -1.50 8.82 -8.28
CA PHE A 242 -0.42 9.43 -9.01
C PHE A 242 -0.98 10.23 -10.20
N LYS A 243 -0.53 11.48 -10.37
CA LYS A 243 -1.03 12.37 -11.43
C LYS A 243 -0.69 11.96 -12.86
N GLY A 244 -0.01 10.82 -13.07
CA GLY A 244 0.62 10.38 -14.31
C GLY A 244 -0.15 10.63 -15.61
N GLY A 245 0.59 10.64 -16.72
CA GLY A 245 0.07 10.79 -18.08
C GLY A 245 0.00 9.46 -18.81
N GLY A 246 -0.45 9.47 -20.07
CA GLY A 246 -0.47 8.24 -20.88
C GLY A 246 -1.34 7.16 -20.24
N ASP A 247 -0.76 5.96 -20.08
CA ASP A 247 -1.47 4.78 -19.58
C ASP A 247 -1.86 4.88 -18.09
N ASP A 248 -1.14 5.68 -17.28
CA ASP A 248 -1.54 6.02 -15.90
C ASP A 248 -2.92 6.70 -15.82
N ALA A 249 -3.42 7.23 -16.95
CA ALA A 249 -4.74 7.86 -17.00
C ALA A 249 -5.88 6.89 -16.62
N ILE A 250 -5.65 5.57 -16.66
CA ILE A 250 -6.62 4.56 -16.22
C ILE A 250 -7.01 4.73 -14.74
N TYR A 251 -6.12 5.28 -13.91
CA TYR A 251 -6.36 5.52 -12.48
C TYR A 251 -7.19 6.77 -12.18
N ARG A 252 -7.57 7.55 -13.20
CA ARG A 252 -8.37 8.75 -13.03
C ARG A 252 -9.82 8.37 -12.79
N VAL A 253 -10.40 8.93 -11.74
CA VAL A 253 -11.84 8.84 -11.53
C VAL A 253 -12.60 9.55 -12.65
N PRO A 254 -13.80 9.07 -13.03
CA PRO A 254 -14.60 9.73 -14.06
C PRO A 254 -15.04 11.12 -13.59
N LYS A 255 -15.20 12.08 -14.51
CA LYS A 255 -15.66 13.45 -14.19
C LYS A 255 -17.04 13.49 -13.53
N SER A 256 -17.85 12.44 -13.70
CA SER A 256 -19.14 12.29 -13.01
C SER A 256 -18.98 12.07 -11.51
N ASP A 257 -17.85 11.54 -11.04
CA ASP A 257 -17.47 11.50 -9.64
C ASP A 257 -16.89 12.86 -9.21
N THR A 258 -17.78 13.85 -9.12
CA THR A 258 -17.39 15.24 -8.81
C THR A 258 -16.71 15.40 -7.45
N GLN A 259 -16.88 14.45 -6.53
CA GLN A 259 -16.23 14.50 -5.22
C GLN A 259 -14.76 14.12 -5.35
N ASN A 260 -14.46 12.98 -5.96
CA ASN A 260 -13.08 12.50 -6.07
C ASN A 260 -12.30 13.22 -7.20
N ASP A 261 -12.94 13.63 -8.30
CA ASP A 261 -12.28 14.37 -9.38
C ASP A 261 -11.71 15.71 -8.88
N LYS A 262 -12.40 16.40 -7.96
CA LYS A 262 -11.91 17.64 -7.32
C LYS A 262 -10.65 17.43 -6.47
N LEU A 263 -10.46 16.25 -5.88
CA LEU A 263 -9.29 15.95 -5.04
C LEU A 263 -8.01 15.88 -5.88
N ILE A 264 -8.14 15.46 -7.14
CA ILE A 264 -7.01 15.22 -8.04
C ILE A 264 -6.84 16.31 -9.11
N ARG A 265 -7.60 17.41 -9.02
CA ARG A 265 -7.50 18.55 -9.94
C ARG A 265 -7.11 19.85 -9.25
N ASP A 266 -6.46 20.71 -10.01
CA ASP A 266 -6.27 22.13 -9.72
C ASP A 266 -6.31 22.96 -11.02
N THR A 267 -5.92 24.23 -10.95
CA THR A 267 -5.90 25.14 -12.10
C THR A 267 -4.86 24.75 -13.16
N ALA A 268 -3.83 23.97 -12.80
CA ALA A 268 -2.77 23.52 -13.68
C ALA A 268 -3.05 22.14 -14.30
N GLY A 269 -4.07 21.42 -13.83
CA GLY A 269 -4.50 20.13 -14.38
C GLY A 269 -4.65 19.08 -13.29
N TYR A 270 -4.04 17.90 -13.49
CA TYR A 270 -4.04 16.83 -12.50
C TYR A 270 -2.91 17.01 -11.49
N LYS A 271 -3.21 16.73 -10.22
CA LYS A 271 -2.26 16.70 -9.10
C LYS A 271 -2.35 15.35 -8.39
N SER A 272 -1.23 14.90 -7.81
CA SER A 272 -1.23 13.69 -7.01
C SER A 272 -2.00 13.93 -5.72
N TYR A 273 -2.57 12.87 -5.17
CA TYR A 273 -3.40 12.93 -3.97
C TYR A 273 -3.16 11.69 -3.12
N CYS A 274 -3.06 11.87 -1.80
CA CYS A 274 -2.88 10.78 -0.84
C CYS A 274 -3.75 11.00 0.39
N ARG A 275 -4.35 9.91 0.86
CA ARG A 275 -4.98 9.82 2.17
C ARG A 275 -4.79 8.45 2.78
N LEU A 276 -4.95 8.36 4.09
CA LEU A 276 -5.28 7.09 4.74
C LEU A 276 -6.79 6.87 4.71
N VAL A 277 -7.19 5.61 4.54
CA VAL A 277 -8.58 5.17 4.68
C VAL A 277 -8.68 4.06 5.72
N ASN A 278 -9.73 4.08 6.51
CA ASN A 278 -10.11 2.95 7.37
C ASN A 278 -10.97 1.99 6.57
N ILE A 279 -10.60 0.72 6.57
CA ILE A 279 -11.35 -0.39 5.97
C ILE A 279 -11.86 -1.28 7.10
N SER A 280 -13.17 -1.54 7.12
CA SER A 280 -13.81 -2.42 8.10
C SER A 280 -14.59 -3.52 7.41
N TYR A 281 -14.49 -4.75 7.91
CA TYR A 281 -15.35 -5.84 7.48
C TYR A 281 -16.69 -5.79 8.22
N LYS A 282 -17.80 -5.55 7.50
CA LYS A 282 -19.16 -5.48 8.08
C LYS A 282 -20.18 -6.12 7.15
N LYS A 283 -21.04 -6.98 7.71
CA LYS A 283 -22.15 -7.64 6.99
C LYS A 283 -21.70 -8.35 5.71
N GLY A 284 -20.58 -9.07 5.79
CA GLY A 284 -20.08 -9.83 4.64
C GLY A 284 -19.44 -9.01 3.54
N LYS A 285 -18.98 -7.76 3.80
CA LYS A 285 -18.24 -6.93 2.83
C LYS A 285 -17.24 -6.01 3.53
N TYR A 286 -16.21 -5.59 2.79
CA TYR A 286 -15.31 -4.54 3.25
C TYR A 286 -15.88 -3.17 2.86
N ILE A 287 -16.03 -2.29 3.85
CA ILE A 287 -16.43 -0.89 3.67
C ILE A 287 -15.28 0.02 4.06
N TRP A 288 -15.17 1.18 3.43
CA TRP A 288 -14.12 2.13 3.75
C TRP A 288 -14.67 3.51 4.16
N LYS A 289 -13.83 4.27 4.87
CA LYS A 289 -14.04 5.69 5.18
C LYS A 289 -12.70 6.44 5.13
N PRO A 290 -12.65 7.69 4.67
CA PRO A 290 -11.45 8.52 4.84
C PRO A 290 -11.05 8.58 6.31
N LEU A 291 -9.75 8.45 6.57
CA LEU A 291 -9.15 8.64 7.89
C LEU A 291 -8.43 9.99 7.94
N TRP A 292 -7.35 10.14 7.17
CA TRP A 292 -6.48 11.32 7.19
C TRP A 292 -6.06 11.72 5.78
N GLU A 293 -6.35 12.95 5.38
CA GLU A 293 -5.88 13.54 4.13
C GLU A 293 -4.50 14.18 4.33
N PHE A 294 -3.55 13.92 3.43
CA PHE A 294 -2.18 14.37 3.62
C PHE A 294 -2.06 15.88 3.35
N PRO A 295 -1.19 16.61 4.06
CA PRO A 295 -0.84 17.97 3.66
C PRO A 295 -0.25 18.00 2.25
N VAL A 296 -0.46 19.10 1.51
CA VAL A 296 -0.06 19.27 0.10
C VAL A 296 1.39 18.86 -0.15
N GLN A 297 2.31 19.22 0.75
CA GLN A 297 3.73 18.92 0.60
C GLN A 297 4.04 17.42 0.60
N TYR A 298 3.15 16.56 1.12
CA TYR A 298 3.34 15.10 1.17
C TYR A 298 2.51 14.34 0.13
N MET A 299 1.72 15.03 -0.70
CA MET A 299 0.80 14.38 -1.66
C MET A 299 1.48 13.69 -2.85
N SER A 300 2.78 13.95 -3.10
CA SER A 300 3.51 13.43 -4.26
C SER A 300 4.71 12.55 -3.89
N TYR A 301 4.79 12.14 -2.63
CA TYR A 301 5.69 11.07 -2.22
C TYR A 301 4.99 9.77 -2.64
N ASN A 302 5.63 8.94 -3.46
CA ASN A 302 5.05 7.67 -3.92
C ASN A 302 4.91 6.71 -2.72
N TRP A 303 3.81 6.79 -1.97
CA TRP A 303 3.65 6.09 -0.69
C TRP A 303 3.24 4.64 -0.93
N GLU A 304 4.12 3.70 -0.55
CA GLU A 304 3.96 2.24 -0.82
C GLU A 304 4.08 1.40 0.46
N GLY A 305 4.28 2.01 1.63
CA GLY A 305 4.49 1.27 2.86
C GLY A 305 3.74 1.85 4.05
N ILE A 306 2.97 1.04 4.78
CA ILE A 306 2.25 1.43 6.00
C ILE A 306 2.33 0.37 7.11
N ALA A 307 2.61 0.79 8.34
CA ALA A 307 2.49 -0.09 9.51
C ALA A 307 1.86 0.62 10.70
N ALA A 308 0.79 0.04 11.27
CA ALA A 308 0.13 0.57 12.46
C ALA A 308 1.03 0.40 13.70
N TYR A 309 1.24 1.49 14.43
CA TYR A 309 2.07 1.49 15.64
C TYR A 309 1.51 2.44 16.69
N LYS A 310 1.25 1.92 17.90
CA LYS A 310 0.58 2.66 18.98
C LYS A 310 -0.75 3.26 18.48
N ASN A 311 -0.92 4.57 18.59
CA ASN A 311 -2.08 5.31 18.10
C ASN A 311 -1.87 5.94 16.71
N GLY A 312 -0.83 5.54 15.99
CA GLY A 312 -0.42 6.13 14.73
C GLY A 312 0.03 5.11 13.69
N TYR A 313 0.69 5.62 12.65
CA TYR A 313 1.14 4.83 11.51
C TYR A 313 2.54 5.27 11.07
N PHE A 314 3.40 4.30 10.80
CA PHE A 314 4.56 4.53 9.97
C PHE A 314 4.17 4.55 8.50
N LEU A 315 4.79 5.44 7.73
CA LEU A 315 4.65 5.54 6.28
C LEU A 315 6.01 5.65 5.60
N MET A 316 6.19 4.91 4.52
CA MET A 316 7.41 4.92 3.72
C MET A 316 7.05 5.14 2.24
N ASN A 317 7.81 6.02 1.58
CA ASN A 317 7.73 6.13 0.13
C ASN A 317 8.70 5.16 -0.54
N ASP A 318 8.36 4.75 -1.75
CA ASP A 318 9.23 3.94 -2.59
C ASP A 318 10.50 4.74 -2.97
N LYS A 319 10.42 5.56 -4.02
CA LYS A 319 11.56 6.30 -4.59
C LYS A 319 11.33 7.80 -4.53
N TYR A 320 10.19 8.20 -5.07
CA TYR A 320 9.97 9.58 -5.47
C TYR A 320 9.60 10.47 -4.29
N THR A 321 10.33 11.58 -4.17
CA THR A 321 9.93 12.77 -3.41
C THR A 321 9.52 13.89 -4.38
N PRO A 322 8.83 14.95 -3.93
CA PRO A 322 8.32 16.01 -4.82
C PRO A 322 9.39 16.71 -5.66
N ALA A 323 10.65 16.67 -5.22
CA ALA A 323 11.79 17.20 -5.95
C ALA A 323 13.03 16.32 -5.74
N ARG A 324 13.99 16.43 -6.68
CA ARG A 324 15.33 15.83 -6.56
C ARG A 324 16.21 16.64 -5.57
N PRO A 325 17.25 16.03 -4.96
CA PRO A 325 17.55 14.60 -5.01
C PRO A 325 16.47 13.79 -4.29
N TYR A 326 16.10 12.65 -4.88
CA TYR A 326 15.13 11.75 -4.26
C TYR A 326 15.70 11.08 -3.02
N LYS A 327 14.82 10.63 -2.13
CA LYS A 327 15.18 9.89 -0.92
C LYS A 327 14.03 9.01 -0.45
N SER A 328 14.34 7.89 0.17
CA SER A 328 13.35 7.14 0.95
C SER A 328 13.12 7.87 2.29
N THR A 329 11.86 8.12 2.60
CA THR A 329 11.41 8.94 3.74
C THR A 329 10.48 8.12 4.61
N LEU A 330 10.87 7.92 5.87
CA LEU A 330 10.00 7.35 6.89
C LEU A 330 9.31 8.46 7.68
N LEU A 331 7.98 8.42 7.71
CA LEU A 331 7.15 9.29 8.53
C LEU A 331 6.50 8.48 9.66
N PHE A 332 6.21 9.15 10.77
CA PHE A 332 5.26 8.69 11.77
C PHE A 332 4.12 9.69 11.89
N LEU A 333 2.89 9.23 11.66
CA LEU A 333 1.67 10.01 11.71
C LEU A 333 0.88 9.60 12.95
N ALA A 334 0.46 10.55 13.77
CA ALA A 334 -0.34 10.26 14.97
C ALA A 334 -1.36 11.38 15.23
N PRO A 335 -2.47 11.12 15.95
CA PRO A 335 -3.35 12.18 16.44
C PRO A 335 -2.55 13.25 17.22
N PRO A 336 -3.02 14.51 17.25
CA PRO A 336 -2.47 15.49 18.18
C PRO A 336 -2.63 14.98 19.62
N ASN A 337 -1.61 15.21 20.44
CA ASN A 337 -1.60 14.83 21.87
C ASN A 337 -2.60 15.65 22.68
#